data_AF-A0A934FCQ8-F1
#
_entry.id   AF-A0A934FCQ8-F1
#
_cell.length_a   1.000
_cell.length_b   1.000
_cell.length_c   1.000
_cell.angle_alpha   90.00
_cell.angle_beta   90.00
_cell.angle_gamma   90.00
#
_symmetry.space_group_name_H-M   'P 1'
#
loop_
_entity.id
_entity.type
_entity.pdbx_description
1 polymer ?
#
loop_
_entity_poly.entity_id
_entity_poly.type
_entity_poly.pdbx_seq_one_letter_code
_entity_poly.pdbx_strand_id
1 'polypeptide(L)'
;MIKFERLPENISHLLPNVREYLNKHPKVVFAYLFGGLARGRVSPLSDVDIAIYAVDGADIVQERKDDFQGEGKEWDKLKKELGIK
;
A
#
# COMPACT_ATOMS: atom_id res chain seq x y z
N MET A 1 -0.94 -6.28 -12.15
CA MET A 1 0.29 -6.11 -12.95
C MET A 1 1.45 -6.14 -11.99
N ILE A 2 2.24 -7.23 -11.98
CA ILE A 2 3.37 -7.38 -11.06
C ILE A 2 4.49 -6.47 -11.57
N LYS A 3 4.91 -5.50 -10.76
CA LYS A 3 6.10 -4.69 -11.05
C LYS A 3 7.32 -5.45 -10.53
N PHE A 4 8.34 -5.63 -11.36
CA PHE A 4 9.61 -6.27 -10.97
C PHE A 4 10.53 -5.30 -10.22
N GLU A 5 9.97 -4.56 -9.26
CA GLU A 5 10.75 -3.71 -8.37
C GLU A 5 11.06 -4.46 -7.08
N ARG A 6 12.27 -4.26 -6.55
CA ARG A 6 12.66 -4.89 -5.30
C ARG A 6 11.86 -4.32 -4.14
N LEU A 7 11.39 -5.20 -3.27
CA LEU A 7 10.77 -4.78 -2.02
C LEU A 7 11.81 -4.04 -1.17
N PRO A 8 11.51 -2.83 -0.66
CA PRO A 8 12.43 -2.10 0.20
C PRO A 8 12.77 -2.90 1.46
N GLU A 9 14.04 -2.88 1.88
CA GLU A 9 14.50 -3.62 3.07
C GLU A 9 13.80 -3.14 4.35
N ASN A 10 13.39 -1.88 4.40
CA ASN A 10 12.68 -1.27 5.52
C ASN A 10 11.15 -1.43 5.45
N ILE A 11 10.61 -2.31 4.59
CA ILE A 11 9.15 -2.44 4.40
C ILE A 11 8.39 -2.67 5.72
N SER A 12 8.97 -3.44 6.64
CA SER A 12 8.38 -3.70 7.96
C SER A 12 8.21 -2.43 8.78
N HIS A 13 9.09 -1.43 8.62
CA HIS A 13 9.01 -0.13 9.29
C HIS A 13 7.93 0.77 8.68
N LEU A 14 7.49 0.49 7.46
CA LEU A 14 6.43 1.23 6.77
C LEU A 14 5.03 0.68 7.06
N LEU A 15 4.91 -0.59 7.47
CA LEU A 15 3.62 -1.22 7.81
C LEU A 15 2.81 -0.46 8.89
N PRO A 16 3.41 0.12 9.95
CA PRO A 16 2.69 0.94 10.91
C PRO A 16 1.97 2.14 10.28
N ASN A 17 2.58 2.78 9.27
CA ASN A 17 1.96 3.91 8.56
C ASN A 17 0.71 3.46 7.80
N VAL A 18 0.79 2.30 7.15
CA VAL A 18 -0.36 1.70 6.44
C VAL A 18 -1.48 1.38 7.43
N ARG A 19 -1.15 0.81 8.59
CA ARG A 19 -2.12 0.56 9.67
C ARG A 19 -2.80 1.85 10.13
N GLU A 20 -2.02 2.90 10.37
CA GLU A 20 -2.56 4.19 10.82
C GLU A 20 -3.51 4.80 9.78
N TYR A 21 -3.11 4.80 8.51
CA TYR A 21 -3.93 5.28 7.42
C TYR A 21 -5.26 4.49 7.32
N LEU A 22 -5.19 3.15 7.29
CA LEU A 22 -6.39 2.31 7.18
C LEU A 22 -7.32 2.43 8.40
N ASN A 23 -6.77 2.61 9.61
CA ASN A 23 -7.56 2.84 10.82
C ASN A 23 -8.32 4.17 10.80
N LYS A 24 -7.79 5.19 10.13
CA LYS A 24 -8.44 6.49 9.99
C LYS A 24 -9.43 6.54 8.84
N HIS A 25 -9.40 5.55 7.95
CA HIS A 25 -10.23 5.57 6.75
C HIS A 25 -11.70 5.27 7.10
N PRO A 26 -12.64 6.21 6.86
CA PRO A 26 -14.00 6.13 7.40
C PRO A 26 -14.83 4.96 6.84
N LYS A 27 -14.42 4.42 5.69
CA LYS A 27 -15.11 3.29 5.03
C LYS A 27 -14.48 1.93 5.33
N VAL A 28 -13.31 1.88 5.96
CA VAL A 28 -12.64 0.62 6.30
C VAL A 28 -13.16 0.12 7.63
N VAL A 29 -13.67 -1.11 7.67
CA VAL A 29 -14.11 -1.77 8.90
C VAL A 29 -12.95 -2.52 9.53
N PHE A 30 -12.23 -3.31 8.73
CA PHE A 30 -10.97 -3.91 9.14
C PHE A 30 -10.07 -4.19 7.94
N ALA A 31 -8.78 -4.39 8.21
CA ALA A 31 -7.83 -4.87 7.24
C ALA A 31 -6.89 -5.89 7.88
N TYR A 32 -6.39 -6.84 7.10
CA TYR A 32 -5.38 -7.79 7.58
C TYR A 32 -4.27 -8.01 6.56
N LEU A 33 -3.04 -8.09 7.09
CA LEU A 33 -1.86 -8.47 6.33
C LEU A 33 -1.84 -9.99 6.14
N PHE A 34 -1.63 -10.45 4.92
CA PHE A 34 -1.49 -11.87 4.60
C PHE A 34 -0.30 -12.14 3.68
N GLY A 35 -0.26 -13.32 3.06
CA GLY A 35 0.77 -13.65 2.08
C GLY A 35 2.14 -13.99 2.67
N GLY A 36 3.18 -13.83 1.85
CA GLY A 36 4.56 -14.21 2.18
C GLY A 36 5.13 -13.42 3.36
N LEU A 37 4.91 -12.10 3.36
CA LEU A 37 5.36 -11.19 4.41
C LEU A 37 4.76 -11.55 5.78
N ALA A 38 3.45 -11.82 5.85
CA ALA A 38 2.80 -12.24 7.08
C ALA A 38 3.33 -13.57 7.64
N ARG A 39 3.91 -14.42 6.78
CA ARG A 39 4.44 -15.75 7.13
C ARG A 39 5.95 -15.76 7.37
N GLY A 40 6.60 -14.59 7.36
CA GLY A 40 8.07 -14.48 7.46
C GLY A 40 8.83 -15.02 6.25
N ARG A 41 8.16 -15.24 5.12
CA ARG A 41 8.75 -15.74 3.86
C ARG A 41 8.87 -14.58 2.86
N VAL A 42 9.70 -13.60 3.21
CA VAL A 42 9.96 -12.42 2.38
C VAL A 42 11.17 -12.67 1.50
N SER A 43 11.04 -12.32 0.22
CA SER A 43 12.14 -12.29 -0.74
C SER A 43 12.22 -10.90 -1.38
N PRO A 44 13.32 -10.55 -2.06
CA PRO A 44 13.45 -9.26 -2.73
C PRO A 44 12.36 -8.98 -3.77
N LEU A 45 11.70 -10.01 -4.31
CA LEU A 45 10.61 -9.86 -5.28
C LEU A 45 9.22 -10.11 -4.66
N SER A 46 9.15 -10.19 -3.34
CA SER A 46 7.88 -10.29 -2.63
C SER A 46 7.09 -8.99 -2.73
N ASP A 47 5.78 -9.12 -2.65
CA ASP A 47 4.81 -8.07 -2.50
C ASP A 47 4.27 -8.00 -1.06
N VAL A 48 3.44 -6.98 -0.81
CA VAL A 48 2.73 -6.78 0.45
C VAL A 48 1.25 -6.99 0.19
N ASP A 49 0.73 -8.11 0.70
CA ASP A 49 -0.66 -8.50 0.52
C ASP A 49 -1.53 -7.99 1.69
N ILE A 50 -2.45 -7.06 1.41
CA ILE A 50 -3.39 -6.52 2.40
C ILE A 50 -4.81 -6.70 1.89
N ALA A 51 -5.63 -7.40 2.67
CA ALA A 51 -7.05 -7.53 2.43
C ALA A 51 -7.79 -6.48 3.25
N ILE A 52 -8.76 -5.81 2.62
CA ILE A 52 -9.55 -4.74 3.22
C ILE A 52 -11.01 -5.14 3.17
N TYR A 53 -11.70 -5.08 4.31
CA TYR A 53 -13.14 -5.18 4.40
C TYR A 53 -13.71 -3.79 4.70
N ALA A 54 -14.62 -3.34 3.84
CA ALA A 54 -15.24 -2.03 3.94
C ALA A 54 -16.74 -2.15 4.23
N VAL A 55 -17.33 -1.03 4.64
CA VAL A 55 -18.79 -0.92 4.80
C VAL A 55 -19.52 -1.19 3.49
N ASP A 56 -20.72 -1.74 3.58
CA ASP A 56 -21.56 -2.03 2.41
C ASP A 56 -21.82 -0.77 1.59
N GLY A 57 -21.73 -0.90 0.26
CA GLY A 57 -21.90 0.20 -0.68
C GLY A 57 -20.65 1.08 -0.89
N ALA A 58 -19.54 0.80 -0.20
CA ALA A 58 -18.26 1.45 -0.51
C ALA A 58 -17.68 0.93 -1.83
N ASP A 59 -17.49 1.82 -2.81
CA ASP A 59 -16.72 1.51 -4.02
C ASP A 59 -15.22 1.71 -3.75
N ILE A 60 -14.60 0.74 -3.08
CA ILE A 60 -13.17 0.77 -2.72
C ILE A 60 -12.27 0.95 -3.95
N VAL A 61 -12.70 0.48 -5.12
CA VAL A 61 -11.92 0.59 -6.36
C VAL A 61 -11.87 2.04 -6.83
N GLN A 62 -12.98 2.77 -6.69
CA GLN A 62 -13.03 4.19 -6.98
C GLN A 62 -12.31 5.02 -5.90
N GLU A 63 -12.49 4.71 -4.62
CA GLU A 63 -11.76 5.40 -3.52
C GLU A 63 -10.24 5.31 -3.70
N ARG A 64 -9.71 4.12 -4.07
CA ARG A 64 -8.28 3.97 -4.40
C ARG A 64 -7.85 4.91 -5.53
N LYS A 65 -8.71 5.17 -6.51
CA LYS A 65 -8.32 6.11 -7.57
C LYS A 65 -8.29 7.52 -7.04
N ASP A 66 -9.22 7.89 -6.16
CA ASP A 66 -9.36 9.27 -5.68
C ASP A 66 -8.27 9.62 -4.65
N ASP A 67 -7.93 8.70 -3.74
CA ASP A 67 -6.82 8.85 -2.79
C ASP A 67 -5.46 8.98 -3.49
N PHE A 68 -5.29 8.31 -4.64
CA PHE A 68 -4.03 8.27 -5.38
C PHE A 68 -4.04 9.17 -6.64
N GLN A 69 -5.14 9.88 -6.94
CA GLN A 69 -5.28 10.71 -8.15
C GLN A 69 -4.48 12.02 -8.08
N GLY A 70 -4.20 12.54 -6.87
CA GLY A 70 -3.27 13.66 -6.67
C GLY A 70 -1.81 13.24 -6.66
N GLU A 71 -1.56 11.96 -6.36
CA GLU A 71 -0.26 11.42 -6.06
C GLU A 71 0.60 11.22 -7.32
N GLY A 72 0.05 10.83 -8.47
CA GLY A 72 0.86 10.53 -9.68
C GLY A 72 1.89 11.61 -10.04
N LYS A 73 1.48 12.89 -10.06
CA LYS A 73 2.41 14.01 -10.38
C LYS A 73 3.35 14.36 -9.23
N GLU A 74 2.89 14.22 -7.99
CA GLU A 74 3.65 14.57 -6.79
C GLU A 74 4.69 13.49 -6.46
N TRP A 75 4.37 12.22 -6.66
CA TRP A 75 5.29 11.10 -6.56
C TRP A 75 6.30 11.06 -7.69
N ASP A 76 5.91 11.39 -8.92
CA ASP A 76 6.88 11.54 -10.03
C ASP A 76 7.88 12.67 -9.73
N LYS A 77 7.41 13.75 -9.12
CA LYS A 77 8.26 14.85 -8.65
C LYS A 77 9.15 14.41 -7.48
N LEU A 78 8.61 13.71 -6.48
CA LEU A 78 9.33 13.24 -5.30
C LEU A 78 10.42 12.22 -5.69
N LYS A 79 10.11 11.29 -6.60
CA LYS A 79 11.08 10.34 -7.17
C LYS A 79 12.22 11.05 -7.87
N LYS A 80 11.91 12.10 -8.65
CA LYS A 80 12.91 12.94 -9.32
C LYS A 80 13.81 13.68 -8.32
N GLU A 81 13.25 14.22 -7.25
CA GLU A 81 14.01 14.94 -6.20
C GLU A 81 14.87 14.00 -5.35
N LEU A 82 14.38 12.79 -5.07
CA LEU A 82 15.10 11.77 -4.31
C LEU A 82 16.05 10.90 -5.16
N GLY A 83 16.10 11.13 -6.48
CA GLY A 83 16.96 10.38 -7.40
C GLY A 83 16.55 8.91 -7.58
N ILE A 84 15.31 8.56 -7.28
CA ILE A 84 14.76 7.21 -7.41
C ILE A 84 14.28 7.05 -8.86
N LYS A 85 14.92 6.15 -9.62
CA LYS A 85 14.54 5.81 -11.00
C LYS A 85 13.28 4.94 -11.05
#